data_AF-A0AAU4M4D3-F1
#
_entry.id   AF-A0AAU4M4D3-F1
#
_cell.length_a   1.000
_cell.length_b   1.000
_cell.length_c   1.000
_cell.angle_alpha   90.00
_cell.angle_beta   90.00
_cell.angle_gamma   90.00
#
_symmetry.space_group_name_H-M   'P 1'
#
loop_
_entity.id
_entity.type
_entity.pdbx_description
1 polymer ?
#
loop_
_entity_poly.entity_id
_entity_poly.type
_entity_poly.pdbx_seq_one_letter_code
_entity_poly.pdbx_strand_id
1 'polypeptide(L)' 'MRRSGLKIAAWTDLYLNQSAGLAQLEDLVTAVLHRKQGHGDTLLATGLALAASAGIPQLFLVAARGPRPMN' A
#
# COMPACT_ATOMS: atom_id res chain seq x y z
N MET A 1 0.06 32.47 -10.05
CA MET A 1 -0.01 31.85 -8.72
C MET A 1 0.14 30.33 -8.87
N ARG A 2 1.34 29.77 -8.66
CA ARG A 2 1.56 28.32 -8.67
C ARG A 2 1.12 27.78 -7.31
N ARG A 3 0.09 26.94 -7.24
CA ARG A 3 -0.05 26.05 -6.07
C ARG A 3 1.16 25.11 -6.13
N SER A 4 2.05 25.17 -5.15
CA SER A 4 3.01 24.08 -4.95
C SER A 4 2.19 22.81 -4.78
N GLY A 5 2.20 21.93 -5.79
CA GLY A 5 1.40 20.71 -5.77
C GLY A 5 1.71 19.89 -4.53
N LEU A 6 0.68 19.36 -3.88
CA LEU A 6 0.83 18.40 -2.80
C LEU A 6 1.68 17.23 -3.31
N LYS A 7 2.80 16.96 -2.65
CA LYS A 7 3.64 15.79 -2.96
C LYS A 7 3.10 14.59 -2.20
N ILE A 8 2.87 13.49 -2.91
CA ILE A 8 2.42 12.24 -2.30
C ILE A 8 3.58 11.62 -1.51
N ALA A 9 3.39 11.40 -0.20
CA ALA A 9 4.41 10.84 0.69
C ALA A 9 4.51 9.32 0.58
N ALA A 10 3.38 8.64 0.43
CA ALA A 10 3.30 7.20 0.20
C ALA A 10 1.97 6.84 -0.47
N TRP A 11 1.92 5.68 -1.11
CA TRP A 11 0.73 5.11 -1.74
C TRP A 11 0.83 3.59 -1.85
N THR A 12 -0.30 2.95 -2.10
CA THR A 12 -0.45 1.51 -2.39
C THR A 12 -1.81 1.30 -3.05
N ASP A 13 -1.91 0.28 -3.91
CA ASP A 13 -3.19 -0.21 -4.40
C ASP A 13 -3.69 -1.34 -3.49
N LEU A 14 -5.00 -1.39 -3.27
CA LEU A 14 -5.67 -2.44 -2.50
C LEU A 14 -6.75 -3.10 -3.36
N TYR A 15 -6.55 -4.38 -3.67
CA TYR A 15 -7.52 -5.20 -4.37
C TYR A 15 -8.26 -6.08 -3.36
N LEU A 16 -9.59 -6.15 -3.47
CA LEU A 16 -10.45 -6.95 -2.61
C LEU A 16 -11.19 -7.98 -3.46
N ASN A 17 -11.00 -9.27 -3.16
CA ASN A 17 -11.73 -10.37 -3.76
C ASN A 17 -12.50 -11.14 -2.68
N GLN A 18 -13.75 -10.75 -2.48
CA GLN A 18 -14.64 -11.39 -1.50
C GLN A 18 -14.89 -12.87 -1.83
N SER A 19 -15.04 -13.22 -3.11
CA SER A 19 -15.33 -14.59 -3.52
C SER A 19 -14.18 -15.57 -3.20
N ALA A 20 -12.94 -15.09 -3.28
CA ALA A 20 -11.76 -15.85 -2.92
C ALA A 20 -11.35 -15.71 -1.45
N GLY A 21 -11.97 -14.79 -0.71
CA GLY A 21 -11.55 -14.47 0.66
C GLY A 21 -10.15 -13.84 0.75
N LEU A 22 -9.71 -13.14 -0.29
CA LEU A 22 -8.35 -12.58 -0.40
C LEU A 22 -8.37 -11.08 -0.67
N ALA A 23 -7.45 -10.38 -0.02
CA ALA A 23 -7.07 -9.01 -0.32
C ALA A 23 -5.58 -8.96 -0.69
N GLN A 24 -5.22 -8.11 -1.64
CA GLN A 24 -3.82 -7.93 -2.05
C GLN A 24 -3.44 -6.46 -2.00
N LEU A 25 -2.30 -6.16 -1.37
CA LEU A 25 -1.62 -4.88 -1.53
C LEU A 25 -0.62 -4.96 -2.67
N GLU A 26 -0.73 -4.03 -3.60
CA GLU A 26 0.23 -3.82 -4.68
C GLU A 26 0.82 -2.41 -4.60
N ASP A 27 1.99 -2.24 -5.21
CA ASP A 27 2.67 -0.96 -5.32
C ASP A 27 2.77 -0.15 -4.02
N LEU A 28 2.99 -0.85 -2.89
CA LEU A 28 3.28 -0.22 -1.59
C LEU A 28 4.61 0.52 -1.64
N VAL A 29 4.55 1.86 -1.72
CA VAL A 29 5.72 2.70 -1.93
C VAL A 29 5.67 3.91 -1.02
N THR A 30 6.79 4.18 -0.34
CA THR A 30 7.05 5.45 0.35
C THR A 30 8.10 6.25 -0.42
N ALA A 31 7.78 7.51 -0.74
CA ALA A 31 8.69 8.43 -1.39
C ALA A 31 9.99 8.57 -0.58
N VAL A 32 11.14 8.68 -1.26
CA VAL A 32 12.47 8.60 -0.62
C VAL A 32 12.61 9.55 0.57
N LEU A 33 12.14 10.80 0.43
CA LEU A 33 12.22 11.84 1.46
C LEU A 33 11.36 11.55 2.71
N HIS A 34 10.42 10.61 2.61
CA HIS A 34 9.46 10.26 3.67
C HIS A 34 9.69 8.85 4.24
N ARG A 35 10.76 8.16 3.83
CA ARG A 35 11.08 6.82 4.35
C ARG A 35 11.44 6.88 5.84
N LYS A 36 11.19 5.77 6.56
CA LYS A 36 11.42 5.61 8.01
C LYS A 36 10.58 6.55 8.90
N GLN A 37 9.49 7.10 8.38
CA GLN A 37 8.55 7.97 9.11
C GLN A 37 7.19 7.29 9.37
N GLY A 38 7.10 5.97 9.18
CA GLY A 38 5.88 5.19 9.46
C GLY A 38 4.79 5.23 8.39
N HIS A 39 4.99 5.91 7.25
CA HIS A 39 3.97 5.97 6.19
C HIS A 39 3.65 4.61 5.57
N GLY A 40 4.66 3.76 5.33
CA GLY A 40 4.45 2.40 4.82
C GLY A 40 3.63 1.54 5.80
N ASP A 41 3.98 1.59 7.09
CA ASP A 41 3.26 0.87 8.15
C ASP A 41 1.82 1.35 8.27
N THR A 42 1.60 2.66 8.14
CA THR A 42 0.25 3.26 8.15
C THR A 42 -0.59 2.72 7.00
N LEU A 43 -0.03 2.63 5.79
CA LEU A 43 -0.74 2.08 4.64
C LEU A 43 -1.04 0.58 4.81
N LEU A 44 -0.09 -0.21 5.32
CA LEU A 44 -0.31 -1.62 5.60
C LEU A 44 -1.43 -1.83 6.63
N ALA A 45 -1.39 -1.10 7.74
CA ALA A 45 -2.43 -1.14 8.78
C ALA A 45 -3.80 -0.72 8.24
N THR A 46 -3.83 0.31 7.38
CA THR A 46 -5.06 0.76 6.71
C THR A 46 -5.61 -0.33 5.79
N GLY A 47 -4.77 -0.97 4.98
CA GLY A 47 -5.17 -2.09 4.13
C GLY A 47 -5.77 -3.26 4.91
N LEU A 48 -5.14 -3.62 6.04
CA LEU A 48 -5.66 -4.66 6.94
C LEU A 48 -7.04 -4.30 7.50
N ALA A 49 -7.22 -3.05 7.96
CA ALA A 49 -8.50 -2.59 8.50
C ALA A 49 -9.60 -2.56 7.44
N LEU A 50 -9.27 -2.18 6.20
CA LEU A 50 -10.21 -2.17 5.08
C LEU A 50 -10.61 -3.59 4.65
N ALA A 51 -9.64 -4.52 4.57
CA ALA A 51 -9.92 -5.92 4.27
C ALA A 51 -10.82 -6.56 5.34
N ALA A 52 -10.52 -6.34 6.62
CA ALA A 52 -11.35 -6.81 7.73
C ALA A 52 -12.77 -6.24 7.67
N SER A 53 -12.91 -4.95 7.37
CA SER A 53 -14.21 -4.28 7.21
C SER A 53 -15.01 -4.82 6.02
N ALA A 54 -14.33 -5.34 4.99
CA ALA A 54 -14.94 -6.01 3.85
C ALA A 54 -15.27 -7.50 4.10
N GLY A 55 -15.02 -8.01 5.31
CA GLY A 55 -15.20 -9.42 5.67
C GLY A 55 -14.16 -10.37 5.05
N ILE A 56 -13.02 -9.84 4.62
CA ILE A 56 -11.95 -10.61 3.97
C ILE A 56 -10.89 -10.96 5.03
N PRO A 57 -10.68 -12.26 5.33
CA PRO A 57 -9.83 -12.68 6.45
C PRO A 57 -8.34 -12.63 6.16
N GLN A 58 -7.94 -12.62 4.89
CA GLN A 58 -6.55 -12.75 4.49
C GLN A 58 -6.13 -11.59 3.58
N LEU A 59 -5.08 -10.89 3.99
CA LEU A 59 -4.38 -9.90 3.19
C LEU A 59 -2.96 -10.38 2.93
N PHE A 60 -2.48 -10.22 1.70
CA PHE A 60 -1.10 -10.53 1.34
C PHE A 60 -0.48 -9.43 0.46
N LEU A 61 0.84 -9.47 0.34
CA LEU A 61 1.62 -8.72 -0.64
C LEU A 61 2.73 -9.63 -1.16
N VAL A 62 3.20 -9.36 -2.38
CA VAL A 62 4.37 -10.04 -2.94
C VAL A 62 5.57 -9.09 -2.83
N ALA A 63 6.59 -9.52 -2.11
CA ALA A 63 7.84 -8.80 -2.02
C ALA A 63 8.91 -9.52 -2.84
N ALA A 64 9.54 -8.81 -3.77
CA ALA A 64 10.72 -9.31 -4.46
C ALA A 64 11.96 -9.10 -3.58
N ARG A 65 12.88 -10.07 -3.62
CA ARG A 65 14.21 -9.88 -3.07
C ARG A 65 15.02 -9.02 -4.04
N GLY A 66 15.49 -7.86 -3.59
CA GLY A 66 16.30 -6.94 -4.38
C GLY A 66 15.61 -5.61 -4.67
N PRO A 67 16.25 -4.70 -5.42
CA PRO A 67 15.61 -3.46 -5.83
C PRO A 67 14.40 -3.77 -6.71
N ARG A 68 13.39 -2.89 -6.68
CA ARG A 68 12.24 -3.00 -7.60
C ARG A 68 12.77 -3.08 -9.04
N PRO A 69 12.31 -4.04 -9.86
CA PRO A 69 12.66 -4.05 -11.28
C PRO A 69 12.23 -2.71 -11.92
N MET A 70 13.14 -2.09 -12.66
CA MET A 70 12.83 -0.91 -13.47
C MET A 70 12.24 -1.42 -14.79
N ASN A 71 10.99 -1.04 -15.07
CA ASN A 71 10.36 -1.15 -16.38
C ASN A 71 10.57 0.11 -17.20
#